data_AF-A0A3P8SV70-F1
#
_entry.id   AF-A0A3P8SV70-F1
#
_cell.length_a   1.000
_cell.length_b   1.000
_cell.length_c   1.000
_cell.angle_alpha   90.00
_cell.angle_beta   90.00
_cell.angle_gamma   90.00
#
_symmetry.space_group_name_H-M   'P 1'
#
loop_
_entity.id
_entity.type
_entity.pdbx_description
1 polymer ?
#
loop_
_entity_poly.entity_id
_entity_poly.type
_entity_poly.pdbx_seq_one_letter_code
_entity_poly.pdbx_strand_id
1 'polypeptide(L)' 'AEATSTTTRTEEFEARFFHAAYEEEFGRVKGHFGPINCVAFHPDGKSYSSGGEDGYVRIHYSLERLKTKEKNERAAISD' A
#
# COMPACT_ATOMS: atom_id res chain seq x y z
N ALA A 1 6.83 -30.58 -18.30
CA ALA A 1 6.28 -29.31 -18.81
C ALA A 1 5.67 -28.59 -17.62
N GLU A 2 6.40 -27.65 -17.03
CA GLU A 2 5.83 -26.81 -15.97
C GLU A 2 4.93 -25.76 -16.60
N ALA A 3 3.72 -25.63 -16.07
CA ALA A 3 2.70 -24.75 -16.58
C ALA A 3 3.12 -23.29 -16.43
N THR A 4 3.34 -22.60 -17.55
CA THR A 4 3.43 -21.15 -17.59
C THR A 4 2.03 -20.59 -17.37
N SER A 5 1.71 -20.23 -16.13
CA SER A 5 0.47 -19.54 -15.78
C SER A 5 0.49 -18.12 -16.34
N THR A 6 0.14 -17.96 -17.61
CA THR A 6 -0.11 -16.65 -18.24
C THR A 6 -1.40 -16.10 -17.65
N THR A 7 -1.32 -15.49 -16.47
CA THR A 7 -2.37 -14.59 -16.01
C THR A 7 -2.24 -13.33 -16.85
N THR A 8 -3.27 -12.98 -17.63
CA THR A 8 -3.44 -11.62 -18.16
C THR A 8 -3.64 -10.70 -16.95
N ARG A 9 -2.52 -10.33 -16.32
CA ARG A 9 -2.49 -9.26 -15.35
C ARG A 9 -2.79 -8.01 -16.17
N THR A 10 -3.93 -7.37 -15.95
CA THR A 10 -3.99 -5.94 -16.21
C THR A 10 -2.76 -5.38 -15.50
N GLU A 11 -1.78 -4.87 -16.23
CA GLU A 11 -0.54 -4.37 -15.62
C GLU A 11 -0.88 -3.08 -14.87
N GLU A 12 -1.50 -3.24 -13.71
CA GLU A 12 -1.67 -2.20 -12.72
C GLU A 12 -0.31 -1.99 -12.08
N PHE A 13 0.24 -0.80 -12.26
CA PHE A 13 1.46 -0.42 -11.59
C PHE A 13 1.11 0.03 -10.17
N GLU A 14 1.76 -0.60 -9.20
CA GLU A 14 1.51 -0.39 -7.77
C GLU A 14 2.77 0.10 -7.06
N ALA A 15 2.60 1.01 -6.12
CA ALA A 15 3.64 1.38 -5.17
C ALA A 15 3.66 0.34 -4.04
N ARG A 16 4.82 -0.25 -3.76
CA ARG A 16 5.02 -1.23 -2.68
C ARG A 16 5.91 -0.64 -1.59
N PHE A 17 5.53 -0.87 -0.35
CA PHE A 17 6.22 -0.34 0.83
C PHE A 17 6.80 -1.49 1.65
N PHE A 18 8.08 -1.37 2.00
CA PHE A 18 8.84 -2.40 2.70
C PHE A 18 9.44 -1.84 3.98
N HIS A 19 9.42 -2.66 5.02
CA HIS A 19 10.16 -2.43 6.23
C HIS A 19 11.63 -2.79 5.96
N ALA A 20 12.47 -1.76 5.79
CA ALA A 20 13.87 -1.97 5.38
C ALA A 20 14.66 -2.92 6.30
N ALA A 21 14.37 -2.94 7.61
CA ALA A 21 15.11 -3.79 8.55
C ALA A 21 14.68 -5.27 8.54
N TYR A 22 13.46 -5.58 8.09
CA TYR A 22 12.90 -6.94 8.11
C TYR A 22 12.68 -7.49 6.71
N GLU A 23 12.94 -6.67 5.67
CA GLU A 23 12.66 -6.96 4.26
C GLU A 23 11.19 -7.38 4.02
N GLU A 24 10.30 -6.99 4.92
CA GLU A 24 8.89 -7.36 4.89
C GLU A 24 8.08 -6.27 4.22
N GLU A 25 7.20 -6.67 3.31
CA GLU A 25 6.24 -5.74 2.73
C GLU A 25 5.08 -5.49 3.72
N PHE A 26 4.81 -4.22 4.01
CA PHE A 26 3.73 -3.84 4.92
C PHE A 26 2.56 -3.12 4.23
N GLY A 27 2.69 -2.81 2.93
CA GLY A 27 1.62 -2.15 2.21
C GLY A 27 1.84 -2.07 0.70
N ARG A 28 0.73 -2.02 -0.03
CA ARG A 28 0.70 -1.73 -1.46
C ARG A 28 -0.40 -0.74 -1.77
N VAL A 29 -0.15 0.12 -2.74
CA VAL A 29 -1.14 1.07 -3.24
C VAL A 29 -1.19 0.97 -4.75
N LYS A 30 -2.35 0.54 -5.24
CA LYS A 30 -2.66 0.43 -6.66
C LYS A 30 -3.26 1.74 -7.17
N GLY A 31 -3.13 1.97 -8.48
CA GLY A 31 -3.90 3.00 -9.15
C GLY A 31 -3.31 3.53 -10.44
N HIS A 32 -2.00 3.36 -10.68
CA HIS A 32 -1.39 3.77 -11.94
C HIS A 32 -1.68 2.74 -13.03
N PHE A 33 -2.07 3.24 -14.20
CA PHE A 33 -2.32 2.42 -15.40
C PHE A 33 -1.08 2.31 -16.30
N GLY A 34 0.03 2.93 -15.90
CA GLY A 34 1.32 2.89 -16.58
C GLY A 34 2.48 2.94 -15.57
N PRO A 35 3.73 2.67 -16.01
CA PRO A 35 4.90 2.64 -15.13
C PRO A 35 5.01 3.84 -14.21
N ILE A 36 5.31 3.58 -12.93
CA ILE A 36 5.59 4.63 -11.94
C ILE A 36 7.06 4.99 -12.07
N ASN A 37 7.34 6.21 -12.49
CA ASN A 37 8.70 6.69 -12.74
C ASN A 37 9.26 7.55 -11.60
N CYS A 38 8.40 8.05 -10.72
CA CYS A 38 8.81 8.86 -9.59
C CYS A 38 7.92 8.66 -8.36
N VAL A 39 8.53 8.77 -7.18
CA VAL A 39 7.88 8.78 -5.87
C VAL A 39 8.56 9.81 -4.97
N ALA A 40 7.77 10.55 -4.20
CA ALA A 40 8.27 11.52 -3.24
C ALA A 40 7.41 11.52 -1.97
N PHE A 41 8.04 11.33 -0.82
CA PHE A 41 7.38 11.43 0.48
C PHE A 41 7.34 12.88 0.95
N HIS A 42 6.24 13.27 1.55
CA HIS A 42 6.20 14.53 2.27
C HIS A 42 7.05 14.42 3.56
N PRO A 43 7.77 15.48 3.98
CA PRO A 43 8.66 15.42 5.15
C PRO A 43 7.96 15.07 6.47
N ASP A 44 6.64 15.26 6.57
CA ASP A 44 5.84 14.88 7.73
C ASP A 44 5.50 13.38 7.82
N GLY A 45 5.84 12.60 6.78
CA GLY A 45 5.59 11.16 6.70
C GLY A 45 4.12 10.75 6.54
N LYS A 46 3.18 11.69 6.44
CA LYS A 46 1.73 11.40 6.39
C LYS A 46 1.19 11.26 4.96
N SER A 47 2.00 11.60 3.98
CA SER A 47 1.61 11.52 2.59
C SER A 47 2.80 11.27 1.68
N TYR A 48 2.49 10.76 0.49
CA TYR A 48 3.44 10.67 -0.61
C TYR A 48 2.75 10.97 -1.93
N SER A 49 3.55 11.28 -2.94
CA SER A 49 3.12 11.47 -4.31
C SER A 49 3.82 10.48 -5.22
N SER A 50 3.12 10.02 -6.25
CA SER A 50 3.64 9.15 -7.31
C SER A 50 3.26 9.70 -8.68
N GLY A 51 4.19 9.66 -9.63
CA GLY A 51 3.97 10.05 -11.02
C GLY A 51 4.19 8.87 -11.95
N GLY A 52 3.27 8.68 -12.89
CA GLY A 52 3.35 7.59 -13.86
C GLY A 52 3.25 8.06 -15.31
N GLU A 53 3.64 7.17 -16.22
CA GLU A 53 3.51 7.39 -17.67
C GLU A 53 2.05 7.43 -18.15
N ASP A 54 1.11 7.10 -17.27
CA ASP A 54 -0.32 7.30 -17.51
C ASP A 54 -0.73 8.79 -17.55
N GLY A 55 0.23 9.71 -17.35
CA GLY A 55 0.02 11.16 -17.44
C GLY A 55 -0.56 11.76 -16.16
N TYR A 56 -0.66 10.96 -15.09
CA TYR A 56 -1.22 11.39 -13.81
C TYR A 56 -0.19 11.41 -12.70
N VAL A 57 -0.30 12.42 -11.85
CA VAL A 57 0.32 12.44 -10.52
C VAL A 57 -0.76 12.12 -9.50
N ARG A 58 -0.50 11.15 -8.63
CA ARG A 58 -1.40 10.75 -7.55
C ARG A 58 -0.80 11.16 -6.22
N ILE A 59 -1.65 11.65 -5.32
CA ILE A 59 -1.29 12.02 -3.95
C ILE A 59 -2.04 11.08 -3.02
N HIS A 60 -1.28 10.45 -2.14
CA HIS A 60 -1.78 9.46 -1.20
C HIS A 60 -1.57 9.96 0.22
N TYR A 61 -2.65 10.00 0.99
CA TYR A 61 -2.62 10.32 2.40
C TYR A 61 -2.73 9.03 3.22
N SER A 62 -1.82 8.83 4.17
CA SER A 62 -2.03 7.82 5.20
C SER A 62 -3.09 8.36 6.16
N LEU A 63 -4.34 7.89 6.02
CA LEU A 63 -5.22 7.95 7.17
C LEU A 63 -4.57 7.07 8.24
N GLU A 64 -4.04 7.69 9.28
CA GLU A 64 -4.00 7.08 10.61
C GLU A 64 -5.45 6.67 10.91
N ARG A 65 -5.83 5.45 10.51
CA ARG A 65 -7.10 4.88 10.92
C ARG A 65 -6.98 4.79 12.42
N LEU A 66 -7.64 5.74 13.10
CA LEU A 66 -7.84 5.73 14.53
C LEU A 66 -8.12 4.27 14.91
N LYS A 67 -7.19 3.64 15.62
CA LYS A 67 -7.44 2.37 16.30
C LYS A 67 -8.44 2.70 17.42
N THR A 68 -9.70 2.90 17.05
CA THR A 68 -10.78 3.01 18.02
C THR A 68 -10.88 1.66 18.71
N LYS A 69 -10.68 1.71 20.02
CA LYS A 69 -10.61 0.58 20.95
C LYS A 69 -11.84 -0.34 20.84
N GLU A 70 -11.67 -1.57 20.36
CA GLU A 70 -12.61 -2.67 20.63
C GLU A 70 -11.85 -4.01 20.76
N LYS A 71 -10.88 -4.07 21.67
CA LYS A 71 -10.38 -5.35 22.22
C LYS A 71 -10.19 -5.25 23.73
N ASN A 72 -11.27 -4.90 24.43
CA ASN A 72 -11.39 -5.10 25.88
C ASN A 72 -12.88 -5.08 26.19
N GLU A 73 -13.48 -6.27 26.40
CA GLU A 73 -14.72 -6.48 27.21
C GLU A 73 -15.34 -7.90 27.09
N ARG A 74 -14.75 -8.84 26.32
CA ARG A 74 -15.20 -10.25 26.35
C ARG A 74 -14.46 -11.18 27.33
N ALA A 75 -13.62 -10.63 28.21
CA ALA A 75 -12.90 -11.41 29.24
C ALA A 75 -13.45 -11.18 30.67
N ALA A 76 -14.58 -10.48 30.83
CA ALA A 76 -15.17 -10.17 32.14
C ALA A 76 -16.59 -10.72 32.34
N ILE A 77 -17.00 -11.73 31.55
CA ILE A 77 -18.25 -12.47 31.77
C ILE A 77 -17.90 -13.96 31.81
N SER A 78 -17.09 -14.33 32.80
CA SER A 78 -16.98 -15.69 33.31
C SER A 78 -16.66 -15.60 34.80
N ASP A 79 -17.69 -15.24 35.57
CA ASP A 79 -17.84 -15.56 36.99
C ASP A 79 -19.34 -15.77 37.25
#